data_AF-A0A261S7H0-F1
#
_entry.id   AF-A0A261S7H0-F1
#
_cell.length_a   1.000
_cell.length_b   1.000
_cell.length_c   1.000
_cell.angle_alpha   90.00
_cell.angle_beta   90.00
_cell.angle_gamma   90.00
#
_symmetry.space_group_name_H-M   'P 1'
#
loop_
_entity.id
_entity.type
_entity.pdbx_description
1 polymer ?
#
loop_
_entity_poly.entity_id
_entity_poly.type
_entity_poly.pdbx_seq_one_letter_code
_entity_poly.pdbx_strand_id
1 'polypeptide(L)'
;MVRTSIDHRAGRLLAAAAAVAVLAGCQASRVETAQQLMREQQREQALAQDKADRDMRKNAATPPEMALSMIREAQRDGRYFASLAYIDAYRQSYGESTELAALRADALRMTGQPQAAEQVYRALLNGDQAARGWHGLGLLAGAQGDFPAAADRIARAAQLRPTDAQYLGDLGYALLRAGDPAAARVPMGQAAELDPTNVRIIGNLALLLLVTGDEASARHVMDQAQLPEPARQRVSELASEIRERQRTQQSARPAQTLAAVSIAPQDAATTSRPAVRQVGEDGRRPAAAPAATAPATPMPLPVLQRPLLDRMGNTPVQP
;
A
#
# COMPACT_ATOMS: atom_id res chain seq x y z
N MET A 1 66.11 -81.97 54.14
CA MET A 1 66.16 -80.50 53.92
C MET A 1 65.50 -80.19 52.59
N VAL A 2 64.18 -79.98 52.60
CA VAL A 2 63.35 -79.67 51.41
C VAL A 2 62.60 -78.38 51.74
N ARG A 3 63.21 -77.22 51.49
CA ARG A 3 62.60 -75.91 51.81
C ARG A 3 63.30 -74.76 51.09
N THR A 4 63.50 -74.85 49.77
CA THR A 4 64.01 -73.72 48.96
C THR A 4 63.48 -73.63 47.52
N SER A 5 62.68 -74.59 47.03
CA SER A 5 62.23 -74.60 45.61
C SER A 5 60.84 -73.99 45.36
N ILE A 6 60.05 -73.68 46.40
CA ILE A 6 58.66 -73.23 46.25
C ILE A 6 58.57 -71.68 46.16
N ASP A 7 59.47 -70.95 46.81
CA ASP A 7 59.40 -69.50 46.93
C ASP A 7 59.72 -68.75 45.61
N HIS A 8 60.57 -69.30 44.74
CA HIS A 8 60.87 -68.67 43.45
C HIS A 8 59.76 -68.77 42.41
N ARG A 9 58.87 -69.78 42.49
CA ARG A 9 57.73 -69.90 41.57
C ARG A 9 56.58 -68.98 41.96
N ALA A 10 56.32 -68.82 43.26
CA ALA A 10 55.31 -67.89 43.77
C ALA A 10 55.66 -66.42 43.49
N GLY A 11 56.93 -66.02 43.69
CA GLY A 11 57.39 -64.66 43.38
C GLY A 11 57.34 -64.31 41.89
N ARG A 12 57.60 -65.28 41.00
CA ARG A 12 57.52 -65.07 39.54
C ARG A 12 56.08 -64.95 39.02
N LEU A 13 55.13 -65.70 39.61
CA LEU A 13 53.71 -65.59 39.25
C LEU A 13 53.09 -64.27 39.72
N LEU A 14 53.44 -63.79 40.92
CA LEU A 14 53.01 -62.48 41.42
C LEU A 14 53.60 -61.33 40.59
N ALA A 15 54.87 -61.42 40.18
CA ALA A 15 55.49 -60.43 39.29
C ALA A 15 54.86 -60.41 37.89
N ALA A 16 54.51 -61.58 37.33
CA ALA A 16 53.81 -61.67 36.05
C ALA A 16 52.39 -61.10 36.13
N ALA A 17 51.63 -61.38 37.20
CA ALA A 17 50.30 -60.81 37.41
C ALA A 17 50.33 -59.28 37.58
N ALA A 18 51.32 -58.75 38.30
CA ALA A 18 51.52 -57.30 38.45
C ALA A 18 51.88 -56.62 37.12
N ALA A 19 52.72 -57.25 36.29
CA ALA A 19 53.06 -56.72 34.97
C ALA A 19 51.85 -56.69 34.00
N VAL A 20 50.99 -57.70 34.04
CA VAL A 20 49.74 -57.74 33.24
C VAL A 20 48.74 -56.67 33.71
N ALA A 21 48.61 -56.44 35.02
CA ALA A 21 47.73 -55.40 35.57
C ALA A 21 48.20 -53.97 35.22
N VAL A 22 49.51 -53.72 35.24
CA VAL A 22 50.09 -52.41 34.85
C VAL A 22 49.91 -52.15 33.34
N LEU A 23 50.09 -53.17 32.50
CA LEU A 23 49.86 -53.06 31.05
C LEU A 23 48.38 -52.86 30.70
N ALA A 24 47.46 -53.50 31.42
CA ALA A 24 46.02 -53.30 31.27
C ALA A 24 45.59 -51.87 31.71
N GLY A 25 46.19 -51.34 32.78
CA GLY A 25 45.95 -49.97 33.24
C GLY A 25 46.42 -48.88 32.25
N CYS A 26 47.53 -49.10 31.54
CA CYS A 26 48.00 -48.19 30.50
C CYS A 26 47.16 -48.23 29.21
N GLN A 27 46.52 -49.36 28.91
CA GLN A 27 45.57 -49.49 27.79
C GLN A 27 44.22 -48.83 28.15
N ALA A 28 43.73 -49.03 29.37
CA ALA A 28 42.50 -48.39 29.85
C ALA A 28 42.61 -46.86 29.91
N SER A 29 43.72 -46.32 30.42
CA SER A 29 43.93 -44.87 30.47
C SER A 29 44.07 -44.25 29.07
N ARG A 30 44.75 -44.93 28.12
CA ARG A 30 44.82 -44.47 26.72
C ARG A 30 43.46 -44.51 26.01
N VAL A 31 42.63 -45.52 26.27
CA VAL A 31 41.27 -45.63 25.71
C VAL A 31 40.34 -44.57 26.30
N GLU A 32 40.42 -44.29 27.61
CA GLU A 32 39.68 -43.19 28.25
C GLU A 32 40.11 -41.82 27.70
N THR A 33 41.41 -41.62 27.49
CA THR A 33 41.95 -40.39 26.89
C THR A 33 41.46 -40.24 25.44
N ALA A 34 41.50 -41.32 24.65
CA ALA A 34 40.99 -41.32 23.28
C ALA A 34 39.47 -41.06 23.22
N GLN A 35 38.69 -41.64 24.13
CA GLN A 35 37.26 -41.41 24.25
C GLN A 35 36.92 -39.98 24.69
N GLN A 36 37.72 -39.36 25.57
CA GLN A 36 37.57 -37.96 25.96
C GLN A 36 37.84 -37.03 24.77
N LEU A 37 38.94 -37.25 24.04
CA LEU A 37 39.27 -36.52 22.82
C LEU A 37 38.16 -36.66 21.76
N MET A 38 37.63 -37.86 21.55
CA MET A 38 36.50 -38.06 20.62
C MET A 38 35.24 -37.31 21.06
N ARG A 39 34.93 -37.26 22.36
CA ARG A 39 33.77 -36.51 22.89
C ARG A 39 33.97 -34.99 22.77
N GLU A 40 35.18 -34.50 22.99
CA GLU A 40 35.51 -33.09 22.79
C GLU A 40 35.38 -32.69 21.33
N GLN A 41 35.95 -33.49 20.42
CA GLN A 41 35.84 -33.26 18.98
C GLN A 41 34.37 -33.29 18.52
N GLN A 42 33.57 -34.23 19.02
CA GLN A 42 32.13 -34.28 18.73
C GLN A 42 31.38 -33.06 19.24
N ARG A 43 31.73 -32.54 20.43
CA ARG A 43 31.13 -31.31 20.99
C ARG A 43 31.49 -30.09 20.14
N GLU A 44 32.75 -29.97 19.72
CA GLU A 44 33.18 -28.88 18.85
C GLU A 44 32.46 -28.93 17.49
N GLN A 45 32.32 -30.12 16.90
CA GLN A 45 31.56 -30.30 15.66
C GLN A 45 30.09 -29.94 15.83
N ALA A 46 29.45 -30.35 16.94
CA ALA A 46 28.06 -30.01 17.22
C ALA A 46 27.86 -28.50 17.41
N LEU A 47 28.79 -27.81 18.08
CA LEU A 47 28.78 -26.35 18.23
C LEU A 47 29.00 -25.64 16.88
N ALA A 48 29.88 -26.15 16.02
CA ALA A 48 30.10 -25.62 14.69
C ALA A 48 28.86 -25.79 13.79
N GLN A 49 28.18 -26.93 13.88
CA GLN A 49 26.92 -27.18 13.18
C GLN A 49 25.78 -26.27 13.68
N ASP A 50 25.58 -26.15 15.00
CA ASP A 50 24.56 -25.24 15.56
C ASP A 50 24.82 -23.78 15.16
N LYS A 51 26.09 -23.35 15.13
CA LYS A 51 26.45 -22.03 14.63
C LYS A 51 26.12 -21.86 13.15
N ALA A 52 26.51 -22.82 12.31
CA ALA A 52 26.21 -22.80 10.88
C ALA A 52 24.70 -22.80 10.60
N ASP A 53 23.92 -23.58 11.38
CA ASP A 53 22.47 -23.62 11.27
C ASP A 53 21.82 -22.31 11.72
N ARG A 54 22.32 -21.67 12.78
CA ARG A 54 21.87 -20.34 13.20
C ARG A 54 22.20 -19.28 12.16
N ASP A 55 23.39 -19.32 11.60
CA ASP A 55 23.83 -18.39 10.55
C ASP A 55 23.02 -18.63 9.26
N MET A 56 22.74 -19.89 8.89
CA MET A 56 21.83 -20.22 7.79
C MET A 56 20.41 -19.76 8.07
N ARG A 57 19.85 -19.93 9.27
CA ARG A 57 18.51 -19.44 9.62
C ARG A 57 18.45 -17.91 9.62
N LYS A 58 19.53 -17.26 10.05
CA LYS A 58 19.68 -15.80 10.02
C LYS A 58 19.79 -15.26 8.59
N ASN A 59 20.36 -16.06 7.68
CA ASN A 59 20.57 -15.72 6.27
C ASN A 59 19.54 -16.37 5.33
N ALA A 60 18.62 -17.18 5.84
CA ALA A 60 17.58 -17.81 5.05
C ALA A 60 16.63 -16.70 4.61
N ALA A 61 16.63 -16.43 3.31
CA ALA A 61 15.78 -15.40 2.74
C ALA A 61 14.32 -15.72 3.09
N THR A 62 13.65 -14.78 3.78
CA THR A 62 12.23 -14.90 4.16
C THR A 62 11.42 -15.22 2.91
N PRO A 63 10.69 -16.35 2.81
CA PRO A 63 10.01 -16.74 1.59
C PRO A 63 9.20 -15.59 0.97
N PRO A 64 9.14 -15.46 -0.38
CA PRO A 64 8.56 -14.29 -1.04
C PRO A 64 7.15 -13.93 -0.54
N GLU A 65 6.30 -14.92 -0.31
CA GLU A 65 4.93 -14.71 0.19
C GLU A 65 4.90 -14.10 1.59
N MET A 66 5.79 -14.57 2.48
CA MET A 66 5.94 -14.05 3.83
C MET A 66 6.55 -12.64 3.82
N ALA A 67 7.47 -12.35 2.89
CA ALA A 67 8.00 -11.01 2.74
C ALA A 67 6.93 -10.02 2.24
N LEU A 68 6.07 -10.44 1.31
CA LEU A 68 4.91 -9.64 0.87
C LEU A 68 3.88 -9.44 1.99
N SER A 69 3.63 -10.45 2.83
CA SER A 69 2.70 -10.28 3.95
C SER A 69 3.20 -9.23 4.95
N MET A 70 4.50 -9.19 5.25
CA MET A 70 5.12 -8.16 6.10
C MET A 70 4.95 -6.75 5.50
N ILE A 71 5.10 -6.61 4.18
CA ILE A 71 4.88 -5.33 3.49
C ILE A 71 3.42 -4.90 3.64
N ARG A 72 2.46 -5.79 3.37
CA ARG A 72 1.02 -5.49 3.46
C ARG A 72 0.59 -5.20 4.90
N GLU A 73 1.11 -5.94 5.88
CA GLU A 73 0.86 -5.72 7.30
C GLU A 73 1.38 -4.35 7.74
N ALA A 74 2.63 -4.00 7.37
CA ALA A 74 3.17 -2.67 7.65
C ALA A 74 2.30 -1.56 7.04
N GLN A 75 1.75 -1.73 5.84
CA GLN A 75 0.83 -0.76 5.24
C GLN A 75 -0.51 -0.69 5.96
N ARG A 76 -1.07 -1.83 6.35
CA ARG A 76 -2.31 -1.91 7.14
C ARG A 76 -2.17 -1.16 8.47
N ASP A 77 -1.02 -1.28 9.12
CA ASP A 77 -0.69 -0.54 10.35
C ASP A 77 -0.33 0.93 10.10
N GLY A 78 -0.31 1.39 8.84
CA GLY A 78 0.11 2.74 8.46
C GLY A 78 1.61 3.02 8.59
N ARG A 79 2.44 1.99 8.79
CA ARG A 79 3.90 2.07 8.88
C ARG A 79 4.56 2.08 7.50
N TYR A 80 4.20 3.07 6.67
CA TYR A 80 4.63 3.13 5.27
C TYR A 80 6.14 3.29 5.07
N PHE A 81 6.87 3.93 6.00
CA PHE A 81 8.34 3.97 5.94
C PHE A 81 8.98 2.59 6.16
N ALA A 82 8.43 1.79 7.09
CA ALA A 82 8.88 0.40 7.28
C ALA A 82 8.52 -0.46 6.05
N SER A 83 7.34 -0.24 5.47
CA SER A 83 6.92 -0.87 4.21
C SER A 83 7.93 -0.62 3.08
N LEU A 84 8.42 0.62 2.91
CA LEU A 84 9.46 0.93 1.92
C LEU A 84 10.76 0.14 2.17
N ALA A 85 11.20 0.05 3.43
CA ALA A 85 12.39 -0.73 3.77
C ALA A 85 12.21 -2.23 3.45
N TYR A 86 11.05 -2.81 3.76
CA TYR A 86 10.73 -4.20 3.41
C TYR A 86 10.65 -4.40 1.89
N ILE A 87 10.12 -3.42 1.15
CA ILE A 87 10.10 -3.45 -0.31
C ILE A 87 11.52 -3.46 -0.86
N ASP A 88 12.43 -2.62 -0.37
CA ASP A 88 13.82 -2.60 -0.85
C ASP A 88 14.54 -3.93 -0.58
N ALA A 89 14.32 -4.53 0.61
CA ALA A 89 14.84 -5.85 0.94
C ALA A 89 14.26 -6.97 0.05
N TYR A 90 12.96 -6.91 -0.25
CA TYR A 90 12.29 -7.84 -1.17
C TYR A 90 12.92 -7.76 -2.56
N ARG A 91 13.09 -6.54 -3.09
CA ARG A 91 13.66 -6.30 -4.43
C ARG A 91 15.07 -6.86 -4.56
N GLN A 92 15.89 -6.73 -3.51
CA GLN A 92 17.24 -7.29 -3.50
C GLN A 92 17.26 -8.82 -3.52
N SER A 93 16.27 -9.47 -2.89
CA SER A 93 16.23 -10.92 -2.75
C SER A 93 15.50 -11.62 -3.91
N TYR A 94 14.47 -10.97 -4.45
CA TYR A 94 13.49 -11.61 -5.34
C TYR A 94 13.22 -10.84 -6.65
N GLY A 95 13.75 -9.62 -6.78
CA GLY A 95 13.53 -8.77 -7.94
C GLY A 95 12.22 -7.98 -7.88
N GLU A 96 11.81 -7.45 -9.03
CA GLU A 96 10.62 -6.59 -9.17
C GLU A 96 9.41 -7.42 -9.66
N SER A 97 8.22 -7.09 -9.16
CA SER A 97 6.94 -7.59 -9.69
C SER A 97 5.92 -6.45 -9.78
N THR A 98 4.86 -6.62 -10.58
CA THR A 98 3.80 -5.61 -10.71
C THR A 98 3.07 -5.38 -9.38
N GLU A 99 2.83 -6.45 -8.60
CA GLU A 99 2.25 -6.35 -7.25
C GLU A 99 3.16 -5.54 -6.31
N LEU A 100 4.47 -5.83 -6.29
CA LEU A 100 5.42 -5.13 -5.45
C LEU A 100 5.52 -3.65 -5.85
N ALA A 101 5.53 -3.36 -7.16
CA ALA A 101 5.51 -2.01 -7.68
C ALA A 101 4.24 -1.25 -7.23
N ALA A 102 3.08 -1.91 -7.20
CA ALA A 102 1.86 -1.31 -6.69
C ALA A 102 1.93 -1.03 -5.17
N LEU A 103 2.47 -1.95 -4.37
CA LEU A 103 2.71 -1.72 -2.94
C LEU A 103 3.68 -0.55 -2.71
N ARG A 104 4.72 -0.43 -3.55
CA ARG A 104 5.67 0.69 -3.51
C ARG A 104 5.01 2.02 -3.86
N ALA A 105 4.18 2.07 -4.89
CA ALA A 105 3.45 3.28 -5.27
C ALA A 105 2.57 3.79 -4.13
N ASP A 106 1.87 2.89 -3.43
CA ASP A 106 1.08 3.22 -2.25
C ASP A 106 1.95 3.80 -1.12
N ALA A 107 3.07 3.16 -0.81
CA ALA A 107 3.98 3.63 0.23
C ALA A 107 4.64 4.99 -0.12
N LEU A 108 5.01 5.21 -1.38
CA LEU A 108 5.53 6.49 -1.87
C LEU A 108 4.48 7.60 -1.71
N ARG A 109 3.22 7.35 -2.09
CA ARG A 109 2.12 8.31 -1.92
C ARG A 109 1.95 8.68 -0.44
N MET A 110 1.95 7.68 0.43
CA MET A 110 1.72 7.84 1.87
C MET A 110 2.89 8.48 2.63
N THR A 111 4.10 8.43 2.05
CA THR A 111 5.30 9.06 2.61
C THR A 111 5.61 10.44 2.01
N GLY A 112 4.68 11.01 1.24
CA GLY A 112 4.81 12.37 0.70
C GLY A 112 5.68 12.47 -0.55
N GLN A 113 5.78 11.39 -1.34
CA GLN A 113 6.52 11.34 -2.60
C GLN A 113 5.57 11.18 -3.80
N PRO A 114 4.63 12.11 -4.04
CA PRO A 114 3.54 11.92 -4.99
C PRO A 114 4.01 11.80 -6.45
N GLN A 115 5.08 12.49 -6.84
CA GLN A 115 5.60 12.42 -8.21
C GLN A 115 6.19 11.04 -8.52
N ALA A 116 6.92 10.46 -7.56
CA ALA A 116 7.47 9.11 -7.69
C ALA A 116 6.34 8.07 -7.71
N ALA A 117 5.32 8.23 -6.86
CA ALA A 117 4.14 7.37 -6.86
C ALA A 117 3.40 7.44 -8.21
N GLU A 118 3.20 8.64 -8.76
CA GLU A 118 2.52 8.86 -10.05
C GLU A 118 3.21 8.11 -11.19
N GLN A 119 4.54 8.17 -11.26
CA GLN A 119 5.32 7.45 -12.28
C GLN A 119 5.08 5.94 -12.19
N VAL A 120 5.08 5.38 -10.97
CA VAL A 120 4.86 3.95 -10.78
C VAL A 120 3.41 3.58 -11.13
N TYR A 121 2.40 4.32 -10.66
CA TYR A 121 1.00 4.03 -11.01
C TYR A 121 0.75 4.09 -12.51
N ARG A 122 1.36 5.05 -13.24
CA ARG A 122 1.28 5.11 -14.71
C ARG A 122 1.84 3.87 -15.39
N ALA A 123 2.93 3.31 -14.87
CA ALA A 123 3.52 2.10 -15.41
C ALA A 123 2.62 0.86 -15.22
N LEU A 124 1.70 0.88 -14.25
CA LEU A 124 0.79 -0.23 -13.95
C LEU A 124 -0.47 -0.26 -14.83
N LEU A 125 -0.76 0.81 -15.58
CA LEU A 125 -2.07 1.00 -16.25
C LEU A 125 -2.40 -0.04 -17.34
N ASN A 126 -1.39 -0.72 -17.89
CA ASN A 126 -1.55 -1.70 -18.97
C ASN A 126 -1.35 -3.16 -18.49
N GLY A 127 -1.37 -3.40 -17.17
CA GLY A 127 -1.10 -4.71 -16.58
C GLY A 127 -2.22 -5.24 -15.68
N ASP A 128 -1.90 -6.32 -14.97
CA ASP A 128 -2.75 -6.95 -13.96
C ASP A 128 -3.09 -6.01 -12.79
N GLN A 129 -2.22 -5.03 -12.50
CA GLN A 129 -2.42 -4.01 -11.47
C GLN A 129 -3.07 -2.71 -12.00
N ALA A 130 -3.64 -2.71 -13.21
CA ALA A 130 -4.21 -1.52 -13.82
C ALA A 130 -5.27 -0.84 -12.93
N ALA A 131 -6.12 -1.62 -12.26
CA ALA A 131 -7.14 -1.07 -11.37
C ALA A 131 -6.53 -0.27 -10.21
N ARG A 132 -5.46 -0.78 -9.59
CA ARG A 132 -4.73 -0.09 -8.53
C ARG A 132 -3.94 1.12 -9.05
N GLY A 133 -3.39 1.03 -10.26
CA GLY A 133 -2.78 2.16 -10.95
C GLY A 133 -3.77 3.31 -11.15
N TRP A 134 -4.94 3.04 -11.73
CA TRP A 134 -5.99 4.04 -11.93
C TRP A 134 -6.49 4.64 -10.61
N HIS A 135 -6.71 3.80 -9.59
CA HIS A 135 -7.15 4.25 -8.27
C HIS A 135 -6.10 5.18 -7.63
N GLY A 136 -4.83 4.78 -7.63
CA GLY A 136 -3.74 5.58 -7.09
C GLY A 136 -3.59 6.95 -7.77
N LEU A 137 -3.71 7.02 -9.10
CA LEU A 137 -3.71 8.29 -9.84
C LEU A 137 -4.94 9.16 -9.52
N GLY A 138 -6.08 8.53 -9.21
CA GLY A 138 -7.27 9.23 -8.74
C GLY A 138 -7.10 9.81 -7.34
N LEU A 139 -6.51 9.05 -6.41
CA LEU A 139 -6.17 9.53 -5.07
C LEU A 139 -5.19 10.71 -5.11
N LEU A 140 -4.19 10.66 -5.99
CA LEU A 140 -3.26 11.79 -6.20
C LEU A 140 -3.98 13.04 -6.73
N ALA A 141 -4.94 12.88 -7.65
CA ALA A 141 -5.75 14.00 -8.14
C ALA A 141 -6.61 14.62 -7.02
N GLY A 142 -7.26 13.77 -6.21
CA GLY A 142 -8.06 14.21 -5.08
C GLY A 142 -7.23 14.94 -4.02
N ALA A 143 -5.99 14.53 -3.78
CA ALA A 143 -5.05 15.22 -2.89
C ALA A 143 -4.66 16.61 -3.43
N GLN A 144 -4.66 16.80 -4.75
CA GLN A 144 -4.44 18.09 -5.41
C GLN A 144 -5.72 18.95 -5.47
N GLY A 145 -6.86 18.41 -5.04
CA GLY A 145 -8.17 19.08 -5.10
C GLY A 145 -8.86 18.99 -6.46
N ASP A 146 -8.28 18.28 -7.44
CA ASP A 146 -8.89 18.02 -8.75
C ASP A 146 -9.82 16.81 -8.66
N PHE A 147 -10.99 17.04 -8.06
CA PHE A 147 -12.01 16.00 -7.87
C PHE A 147 -12.67 15.51 -9.17
N PRO A 148 -12.86 16.33 -10.22
CA PRO A 148 -13.26 15.82 -11.53
C PRO A 148 -12.27 14.79 -12.08
N ALA A 149 -10.97 15.10 -12.12
CA ALA A 149 -9.98 14.11 -12.58
C ALA A 149 -9.86 12.90 -11.64
N ALA A 150 -10.07 13.10 -10.33
CA ALA A 150 -10.14 11.99 -9.37
C ALA A 150 -11.29 11.04 -9.71
N ALA A 151 -12.50 11.57 -9.94
CA ALA A 151 -13.67 10.78 -10.28
C ALA A 151 -13.46 9.99 -11.57
N ASP A 152 -12.93 10.62 -12.62
CA ASP A 152 -12.65 9.94 -13.90
C ASP A 152 -11.67 8.76 -13.74
N ARG A 153 -10.59 8.97 -12.99
CA ARG A 153 -9.56 7.94 -12.78
C ARG A 153 -10.05 6.82 -11.87
N ILE A 154 -10.75 7.13 -10.79
CA ILE A 154 -11.31 6.12 -9.89
C ILE A 154 -12.45 5.37 -10.60
N ALA A 155 -13.21 6.00 -11.49
CA ALA A 155 -14.22 5.31 -12.30
C ALA A 155 -13.59 4.23 -13.18
N ARG A 156 -12.41 4.48 -13.77
CA ARG A 156 -11.65 3.44 -14.50
C ARG A 156 -11.22 2.30 -13.58
N ALA A 157 -10.78 2.59 -12.36
CA ALA A 157 -10.45 1.57 -11.38
C ALA A 157 -11.66 0.70 -10.99
N ALA A 158 -12.81 1.32 -10.72
CA ALA A 158 -14.06 0.65 -10.41
C ALA A 158 -14.61 -0.16 -11.59
N GLN A 159 -14.42 0.28 -12.84
CA GLN A 159 -14.76 -0.52 -14.02
C GLN A 159 -13.94 -1.81 -14.11
N LEU A 160 -12.66 -1.76 -13.73
CA LEU A 160 -11.77 -2.93 -13.76
C LEU A 160 -12.03 -3.88 -12.57
N ARG A 161 -12.48 -3.35 -11.42
CA ARG A 161 -12.83 -4.13 -10.23
C ARG A 161 -14.17 -3.65 -9.65
N PRO A 162 -15.31 -4.09 -10.22
CA PRO A 162 -16.64 -3.54 -9.91
C PRO A 162 -17.18 -3.90 -8.53
N THR A 163 -16.56 -4.85 -7.83
CA THR A 163 -16.95 -5.27 -6.47
C THR A 163 -15.95 -4.82 -5.40
N ASP A 164 -14.98 -3.96 -5.75
CA ASP A 164 -14.07 -3.38 -4.76
C ASP A 164 -14.77 -2.21 -4.04
N ALA A 165 -15.22 -2.48 -2.82
CA ALA A 165 -15.96 -1.52 -1.99
C ALA A 165 -15.18 -0.23 -1.74
N GLN A 166 -13.85 -0.30 -1.62
CA GLN A 166 -13.01 0.88 -1.45
C GLN A 166 -13.03 1.75 -2.71
N TYR A 167 -12.94 1.16 -3.90
CA TYR A 167 -12.94 1.92 -5.15
C TYR A 167 -14.28 2.61 -5.41
N LEU A 168 -15.39 1.91 -5.12
CA LEU A 168 -16.73 2.47 -5.21
C LEU A 168 -16.94 3.60 -4.20
N GLY A 169 -16.48 3.42 -2.95
CA GLY A 169 -16.57 4.44 -1.91
C GLY A 169 -15.75 5.69 -2.23
N ASP A 170 -14.54 5.51 -2.74
CA ASP A 170 -13.66 6.62 -3.15
C ASP A 170 -14.18 7.32 -4.41
N LEU A 171 -14.79 6.58 -5.35
CA LEU A 171 -15.46 7.14 -6.53
C LEU A 171 -16.61 8.06 -6.12
N GLY A 172 -17.51 7.57 -5.27
CA GLY A 172 -18.62 8.38 -4.80
C GLY A 172 -18.18 9.59 -3.99
N TYR A 173 -17.11 9.47 -3.19
CA TYR A 173 -16.50 10.61 -2.51
C TYR A 173 -15.96 11.64 -3.51
N ALA A 174 -15.23 11.20 -4.54
CA ALA A 174 -14.71 12.09 -5.57
C ALA A 174 -15.83 12.79 -6.34
N LEU A 175 -16.90 12.08 -6.73
CA LEU A 175 -18.08 12.65 -7.40
C LEU A 175 -18.78 13.70 -6.54
N LEU A 176 -18.97 13.41 -5.25
CA LEU A 176 -19.59 14.34 -4.31
C LEU A 176 -18.77 15.64 -4.20
N ARG A 177 -17.44 15.50 -4.09
CA ARG A 177 -16.49 16.62 -4.02
C ARG A 177 -16.36 17.37 -5.35
N ALA A 178 -16.60 16.71 -6.47
CA ALA A 178 -16.67 17.32 -7.80
C ALA A 178 -17.98 18.11 -8.03
N GLY A 179 -18.93 18.05 -7.09
CA GLY A 179 -20.20 18.76 -7.18
C GLY A 179 -21.33 17.95 -7.81
N ASP A 180 -21.16 16.63 -7.97
CA ASP A 180 -22.17 15.72 -8.51
C ASP A 180 -22.66 14.72 -7.44
N PRO A 181 -23.48 15.17 -6.47
CA PRO A 181 -24.05 14.28 -5.46
C PRO A 181 -25.02 13.25 -6.06
N ALA A 182 -25.59 13.52 -7.25
CA ALA A 182 -26.51 12.59 -7.90
C ALA A 182 -25.76 11.34 -8.40
N ALA A 183 -24.63 11.53 -9.09
CA ALA A 183 -23.79 10.43 -9.55
C ALA A 183 -23.12 9.66 -8.39
N ALA A 184 -22.87 10.32 -7.26
CA ALA A 184 -22.26 9.70 -6.09
C ALA A 184 -23.14 8.63 -5.39
N ARG A 185 -24.47 8.70 -5.57
CA ARG A 185 -25.45 7.86 -4.86
C ARG A 185 -25.22 6.37 -5.05
N VAL A 186 -25.12 5.92 -6.31
CA VAL A 186 -25.04 4.48 -6.61
C VAL A 186 -23.71 3.88 -6.13
N PRO A 187 -22.52 4.45 -6.44
CA PRO A 187 -21.25 3.91 -5.95
C PRO A 187 -21.14 3.88 -4.42
N MET A 188 -21.60 4.91 -3.71
CA MET A 188 -21.57 4.91 -2.24
C MET A 188 -22.52 3.88 -1.63
N GLY A 189 -23.73 3.72 -2.19
CA GLY A 189 -24.66 2.68 -1.76
C GLY A 189 -24.08 1.29 -1.96
N GLN A 190 -23.53 1.01 -3.15
CA GLN A 190 -22.87 -0.27 -3.43
C GLN A 190 -21.69 -0.53 -2.50
N ALA A 191 -20.85 0.48 -2.24
CA ALA A 191 -19.73 0.34 -1.32
C ALA A 191 -20.19 -0.03 0.09
N ALA A 192 -21.24 0.61 0.61
CA ALA A 192 -21.78 0.35 1.94
C ALA A 192 -22.41 -1.04 2.06
N GLU A 193 -23.05 -1.54 1.00
CA GLU A 193 -23.60 -2.91 0.99
C GLU A 193 -22.50 -3.97 0.86
N LEU A 194 -21.41 -3.69 0.15
CA LEU A 194 -20.28 -4.61 -0.01
C LEU A 194 -19.40 -4.71 1.25
N ASP A 195 -19.28 -3.62 2.01
CA ASP A 195 -18.51 -3.58 3.25
C ASP A 195 -19.22 -2.73 4.33
N PRO A 196 -20.28 -3.29 4.95
CA PRO A 196 -21.13 -2.55 5.90
C PRO A 196 -20.44 -2.25 7.24
N THR A 197 -19.27 -2.85 7.50
CA THR A 197 -18.51 -2.66 8.74
C THR A 197 -17.45 -1.57 8.64
N ASN A 198 -17.21 -1.05 7.44
CA ASN A 198 -16.14 -0.12 7.19
C ASN A 198 -16.56 1.32 7.51
N VAL A 199 -16.04 1.80 8.64
CA VAL A 199 -16.30 3.15 9.18
C VAL A 199 -16.08 4.25 8.14
N ARG A 200 -15.07 4.13 7.26
CA ARG A 200 -14.81 5.11 6.21
C ARG A 200 -15.92 5.12 5.15
N ILE A 201 -16.35 3.94 4.72
CA ILE A 201 -17.41 3.79 3.71
C ILE A 201 -18.74 4.29 4.26
N ILE A 202 -19.09 3.91 5.49
CA ILE A 202 -20.32 4.40 6.14
C ILE A 202 -20.26 5.91 6.37
N GLY A 203 -19.11 6.45 6.78
CA GLY A 203 -18.90 7.89 6.91
C GLY A 203 -19.09 8.63 5.58
N ASN A 204 -18.64 8.05 4.46
CA ASN A 204 -18.87 8.59 3.12
C ASN A 204 -20.36 8.58 2.73
N LEU A 205 -21.11 7.52 3.06
CA LEU A 205 -22.55 7.45 2.82
C LEU A 205 -23.31 8.49 3.67
N ALA A 206 -22.97 8.61 4.96
CA ALA A 206 -23.53 9.63 5.84
C ALA A 206 -23.22 11.05 5.32
N LEU A 207 -22.01 11.29 4.82
CA LEU A 207 -21.62 12.56 4.20
C LEU A 207 -22.51 12.91 3.00
N LEU A 208 -22.77 11.95 2.10
CA LEU A 208 -23.68 12.15 0.98
C LEU A 208 -25.10 12.50 1.45
N LEU A 209 -25.62 11.78 2.43
CA LEU A 209 -26.95 12.02 2.99
C LEU A 209 -27.06 13.44 3.56
N LEU A 210 -26.07 13.88 4.35
CA LEU A 210 -26.02 15.26 4.87
C LEU A 210 -25.91 16.32 3.77
N VAL A 211 -25.08 16.11 2.74
CA VAL A 211 -24.94 17.06 1.62
C VAL A 211 -26.25 17.16 0.82
N THR A 212 -26.97 16.06 0.67
CA THR A 212 -28.27 16.02 -0.02
C THR A 212 -29.46 16.43 0.86
N GLY A 213 -29.22 16.72 2.15
CA GLY A 213 -30.23 17.23 3.09
C GLY A 213 -31.02 16.16 3.86
N ASP A 214 -30.68 14.88 3.71
CA ASP A 214 -31.30 13.78 4.46
C ASP A 214 -30.57 13.52 5.79
N GLU A 215 -30.71 14.45 6.72
CA GLU A 215 -30.07 14.37 8.04
C GLU A 215 -30.61 13.22 8.91
N ALA A 216 -31.87 12.82 8.69
CA ALA A 216 -32.48 11.71 9.43
C ALA A 216 -31.83 10.38 9.06
N SER A 217 -31.72 10.08 7.76
CA SER A 217 -31.05 8.86 7.30
C SER A 217 -29.55 8.90 7.62
N ALA A 218 -28.90 10.07 7.53
CA ALA A 218 -27.50 10.21 7.92
C ALA A 218 -27.26 9.82 9.38
N ARG A 219 -28.08 10.34 10.32
CA ARG A 219 -28.00 9.95 11.73
C ARG A 219 -28.24 8.45 11.91
N HIS A 220 -29.27 7.91 11.27
CA HIS A 220 -29.61 6.51 11.36
C HIS A 220 -28.44 5.59 10.94
N VAL A 221 -27.81 5.86 9.80
CA VAL A 221 -26.69 5.01 9.32
C VAL A 221 -25.45 5.16 10.21
N MET A 222 -25.19 6.36 10.74
CA MET A 222 -24.08 6.60 11.69
C MET A 222 -24.31 5.91 13.04
N ASP A 223 -25.57 5.80 13.49
CA ASP A 223 -25.96 5.09 14.71
C ASP A 223 -25.86 3.57 14.54
N GLN A 224 -26.38 3.03 13.44
CA GLN A 224 -26.33 1.59 13.15
C GLN A 224 -24.90 1.07 13.08
N ALA A 225 -24.00 1.80 12.42
CA ALA A 225 -22.59 1.44 12.31
C ALA A 225 -21.75 1.90 13.51
N GLN A 226 -22.37 2.47 14.55
CA GLN A 226 -21.71 2.91 15.78
C GLN A 226 -20.50 3.81 15.51
N LEU A 227 -20.64 4.74 14.57
CA LEU A 227 -19.54 5.65 14.22
C LEU A 227 -19.11 6.43 15.46
N PRO A 228 -17.80 6.47 15.79
CA PRO A 228 -17.31 7.26 16.91
C PRO A 228 -17.65 8.74 16.76
N GLU A 229 -17.90 9.44 17.85
CA GLU A 229 -18.24 10.88 17.81
C GLU A 229 -17.24 11.75 17.05
N PRO A 230 -15.90 11.55 17.15
CA PRO A 230 -14.97 12.29 16.32
C PRO A 230 -15.17 12.09 14.81
N ALA A 231 -15.60 10.89 14.38
CA ALA A 231 -15.89 10.62 12.99
C ALA A 231 -17.19 11.31 12.54
N ARG A 232 -18.24 11.29 13.38
CA ARG A 232 -19.52 11.98 13.12
C ARG A 232 -19.35 13.49 12.98
N GLN A 233 -18.55 14.09 13.87
CA GLN A 233 -18.20 15.50 13.81
C GLN A 233 -17.49 15.83 12.49
N ARG A 234 -16.48 15.03 12.11
CA ARG A 234 -15.75 15.26 10.86
C ARG A 234 -16.63 15.14 9.62
N VAL A 235 -17.56 14.17 9.61
CA VAL A 235 -18.55 14.02 8.53
C VAL A 235 -19.45 15.25 8.44
N SER A 236 -19.91 15.79 9.57
CA SER A 236 -20.78 16.98 9.63
C SER A 236 -20.07 18.26 9.17
N GLU A 237 -18.80 18.43 9.55
CA GLU A 237 -17.95 19.53 9.08
C GLU A 237 -17.75 19.46 7.56
N LEU A 238 -17.33 18.30 7.04
CA LEU A 238 -17.13 18.10 5.61
C LEU A 238 -18.42 18.34 4.81
N ALA A 239 -19.57 17.91 5.33
CA ALA A 239 -20.85 18.15 4.67
C ALA A 239 -21.16 19.64 4.54
N SER A 240 -20.85 20.42 5.58
CA SER A 240 -21.06 21.86 5.58
C SER A 240 -20.10 22.57 4.62
N GLU A 241 -18.81 22.19 4.64
CA GLU A 241 -17.81 22.69 3.68
C GLU A 241 -18.22 22.43 2.22
N ILE A 242 -18.78 21.25 1.92
CA ILE A 242 -19.21 20.89 0.56
C ILE A 242 -20.45 21.68 0.16
N ARG A 243 -21.47 21.77 1.03
CA ARG A 243 -22.70 22.53 0.74
C ARG A 243 -22.40 24.00 0.48
N GLU A 244 -21.50 24.61 1.24
CA GLU A 244 -21.08 26.00 1.04
C GLU A 244 -20.36 26.20 -0.29
N ARG A 245 -19.43 25.29 -0.65
CA ARG A 245 -18.77 25.31 -1.96
C ARG A 245 -19.75 25.14 -3.11
N GLN A 246 -20.72 24.24 -3.00
CA GLN A 246 -21.71 24.05 -4.05
C GLN A 246 -22.64 25.26 -4.19
N ARG A 247 -23.06 25.86 -3.07
CA ARG A 247 -23.86 27.10 -3.08
C ARG A 247 -23.10 28.24 -3.76
N THR A 248 -21.83 28.45 -3.40
CA THR A 248 -21.01 29.50 -4.01
C THR A 248 -20.77 29.27 -5.50
N GLN A 249 -20.54 28.03 -5.93
CA GLN A 249 -20.41 27.69 -7.35
C GLN A 249 -21.72 27.90 -8.14
N GLN A 250 -22.87 27.58 -7.56
CA GLN A 250 -24.18 27.85 -8.17
C GLN A 250 -24.44 29.35 -8.30
N SER A 251 -24.14 30.13 -7.27
CA SER A 251 -24.29 31.59 -7.30
C SER A 251 -23.29 32.28 -8.24
N ALA A 252 -22.11 31.67 -8.47
CA ALA A 252 -21.07 32.21 -9.34
C ALA A 252 -21.22 31.81 -10.81
N ARG A 253 -22.14 30.88 -11.16
CA ARG A 253 -22.48 30.63 -12.56
C ARG A 253 -23.18 31.88 -13.10
N PRO A 254 -22.56 32.67 -14.00
CA PRO A 254 -23.23 33.81 -14.58
C PRO A 254 -24.50 33.34 -15.28
N ALA A 255 -25.55 34.15 -15.24
CA ALA A 255 -26.87 33.93 -15.83
C ALA A 255 -26.86 33.84 -17.38
N GLN A 256 -25.97 33.03 -17.96
CA GLN A 256 -25.85 32.82 -19.41
C GLN A 256 -26.80 31.74 -19.94
N THR A 257 -27.67 31.16 -19.10
CA THR A 257 -28.70 30.19 -19.55
C THR A 257 -30.12 30.76 -19.51
N LEU A 258 -30.28 32.09 -19.59
CA LEU A 258 -31.58 32.73 -19.83
C LEU A 258 -31.53 33.74 -20.99
N ALA A 259 -30.61 33.57 -21.94
CA ALA A 259 -30.84 34.11 -23.29
C ALA A 259 -31.84 33.17 -23.97
N ALA A 260 -33.12 33.51 -23.82
CA ALA A 260 -34.21 32.92 -24.58
C ALA A 260 -33.79 32.84 -26.05
N VAL A 261 -33.74 31.61 -26.57
CA VAL A 261 -33.85 31.36 -28.00
C VAL A 261 -35.25 31.80 -28.37
N SER A 262 -35.40 33.10 -28.67
CA SER A 262 -36.57 33.65 -29.35
C SER A 262 -36.47 33.18 -30.79
N ILE A 263 -37.06 32.02 -31.06
CA ILE A 263 -37.34 31.59 -32.44
C ILE A 263 -38.52 32.43 -32.90
N ALA A 264 -38.24 33.55 -33.55
CA ALA A 264 -39.24 34.21 -34.37
C ALA A 264 -39.56 33.28 -35.57
N PRO A 265 -40.85 33.14 -35.97
CA PRO A 265 -41.19 32.36 -37.15
C PRO A 265 -40.76 33.14 -38.40
N GLN A 266 -39.89 32.56 -39.22
CA GLN A 266 -39.60 33.08 -40.55
C GLN A 266 -40.60 32.46 -41.54
N ASP A 267 -41.57 33.27 -41.94
CA ASP A 267 -42.33 33.04 -43.16
C ASP A 267 -41.47 33.36 -44.40
N ALA A 268 -41.60 32.45 -45.37
CA ALA A 268 -41.21 32.44 -46.77
C ALA A 268 -40.75 33.76 -47.45
N ALA A 269 -39.68 33.69 -48.25
CA ALA A 269 -39.78 33.58 -49.71
C ALA A 269 -38.43 33.79 -50.45
N THR A 270 -38.03 32.76 -51.19
CA THR A 270 -37.41 32.74 -52.53
C THR A 270 -36.82 34.04 -53.12
N THR A 271 -35.53 34.03 -53.47
CA THR A 271 -35.05 34.36 -54.84
C THR A 271 -33.55 34.06 -55.05
N SER A 272 -33.29 33.21 -56.05
CA SER A 272 -32.17 33.19 -57.00
C SER A 272 -30.68 33.31 -56.55
N ARG A 273 -29.96 32.20 -56.78
CA ARG A 273 -28.51 32.08 -57.10
C ARG A 273 -28.20 32.67 -58.51
N PRO A 274 -26.92 32.71 -59.00
CA PRO A 274 -25.61 32.51 -58.34
C PRO A 274 -24.51 33.52 -58.78
N ALA A 275 -23.38 33.57 -58.06
CA ALA A 275 -22.11 33.97 -58.67
C ALA A 275 -20.94 33.19 -58.06
N VAL A 276 -20.21 32.52 -58.95
CA VAL A 276 -18.99 31.74 -58.72
C VAL A 276 -17.80 32.68 -58.61
N ARG A 277 -16.90 32.47 -57.63
CA ARG A 277 -15.45 32.69 -57.84
C ARG A 277 -14.61 31.82 -56.92
N GLN A 278 -13.70 31.09 -57.55
CA GLN A 278 -12.76 30.14 -56.98
C GLN A 278 -11.52 30.81 -56.34
N VAL A 279 -11.01 30.10 -55.33
CA VAL A 279 -9.61 29.72 -55.04
C VAL A 279 -8.54 30.82 -54.86
N GLY A 280 -7.86 30.72 -53.72
CA GLY A 280 -6.53 31.26 -53.47
C GLY A 280 -6.00 30.72 -52.14
N GLU A 281 -5.19 29.68 -52.23
CA GLU A 281 -4.36 29.13 -51.14
C GLU A 281 -3.50 30.23 -50.50
N ASP A 282 -3.30 30.15 -49.18
CA ASP A 282 -2.00 30.50 -48.61
C ASP A 282 -1.83 29.88 -47.23
N GLY A 283 -0.99 28.83 -47.20
CA GLY A 283 -0.51 28.23 -45.98
C GLY A 283 0.47 29.14 -45.27
N ARG A 284 0.28 29.34 -43.96
CA ARG A 284 1.34 29.77 -43.06
C ARG A 284 1.16 29.15 -41.67
N ARG A 285 2.06 28.22 -41.34
CA ARG A 285 2.39 27.82 -39.96
C ARG A 285 3.00 29.01 -39.21
N PRO A 286 2.85 29.05 -37.88
CA PRO A 286 3.99 29.33 -37.01
C PRO A 286 4.13 28.17 -36.00
N ALA A 287 5.26 27.45 -35.98
CA ALA A 287 6.56 27.83 -35.40
C ALA A 287 6.50 27.89 -33.87
N ALA A 288 7.18 26.90 -33.28
CA ALA A 288 7.40 26.70 -31.86
C ALA A 288 8.19 27.84 -31.21
N ALA A 289 7.95 28.07 -29.92
CA ALA A 289 8.75 28.93 -29.05
C ALA A 289 9.21 28.15 -27.80
N PRO A 290 10.36 28.51 -27.19
CA PRO A 290 11.21 27.59 -26.45
C PRO A 290 11.02 27.65 -24.92
N ALA A 291 11.46 26.57 -24.28
CA ALA A 291 11.61 26.43 -22.84
C ALA A 291 12.65 27.41 -22.28
N ALA A 292 12.29 28.10 -21.20
CA ALA A 292 13.21 28.90 -20.39
C ALA A 292 13.20 28.38 -18.94
N THR A 293 14.37 27.89 -18.54
CA THR A 293 14.73 27.35 -17.23
C THR A 293 15.05 28.50 -16.26
N ALA A 294 14.49 28.49 -15.06
CA ALA A 294 14.94 29.33 -13.94
C ALA A 294 15.17 28.46 -12.69
N PRO A 295 16.21 28.72 -11.88
CA PRO A 295 16.61 27.85 -10.78
C PRO A 295 15.72 28.08 -9.54
N ALA A 296 15.21 26.99 -8.97
CA ALA A 296 14.47 27.00 -7.72
C ALA A 296 15.44 26.87 -6.53
N THR A 297 15.52 27.92 -5.73
CA THR A 297 16.20 27.92 -4.42
C THR A 297 15.35 27.10 -3.42
N PRO A 298 15.92 26.18 -2.63
CA PRO A 298 15.16 25.30 -1.77
C PRO A 298 14.62 26.05 -0.54
N MET A 299 13.31 26.25 -0.51
CA MET A 299 12.58 26.63 0.71
C MET A 299 12.48 25.42 1.65
N PRO A 300 12.59 25.61 2.98
CA PRO A 300 12.53 24.52 3.94
C PRO A 300 11.16 23.82 3.91
N LEU A 301 11.20 22.49 3.87
CA LEU A 301 10.04 21.60 3.74
C LEU A 301 9.04 21.84 4.89
N PRO A 302 7.76 22.13 4.60
CA PRO A 302 6.71 22.10 5.62
C PRO A 302 6.52 20.65 6.09
N VAL A 303 6.55 20.46 7.40
CA VAL A 303 6.31 19.20 8.11
C VAL A 303 5.07 18.52 7.55
N LEU A 304 5.26 17.28 7.08
CA LEU A 304 4.30 16.38 6.44
C LEU A 304 2.91 16.43 7.10
N GLN A 305 2.00 17.20 6.50
CA GLN A 305 0.58 17.03 6.77
C GLN A 305 0.13 15.76 6.04
N ARG A 306 0.03 14.66 6.80
CA ARG A 306 -0.72 13.48 6.38
C ARG A 306 -2.10 13.93 5.89
N PRO A 307 -2.64 13.40 4.77
CA PRO A 307 -4.03 13.62 4.42
C PRO A 307 -4.90 13.18 5.59
N LEU A 308 -5.61 14.12 6.21
CA LEU A 308 -6.35 13.92 7.46
C LEU A 308 -7.40 12.79 7.40
N LEU A 309 -7.86 12.40 6.20
CA LEU A 309 -8.76 11.26 6.02
C LEU A 309 -8.11 9.88 6.30
N ASP A 310 -6.78 9.74 6.20
CA ASP A 310 -6.09 8.47 6.52
C ASP A 310 -6.07 8.15 8.02
N ARG A 311 -6.37 9.14 8.89
CA ARG A 311 -6.44 8.92 10.35
C ARG A 311 -7.72 8.22 10.81
N MET A 312 -8.79 8.22 10.01
CA MET A 312 -10.05 7.59 10.41
C MET A 312 -10.01 6.07 10.34
N GLY A 313 -9.08 5.48 9.57
CA GLY A 313 -8.99 4.03 9.37
C GLY A 313 -7.98 3.30 10.25
N ASN A 314 -7.25 4.00 11.14
CA ASN A 314 -6.07 3.42 11.78
C ASN A 314 -5.87 3.88 13.24
N THR A 315 -6.95 3.92 14.02
CA THR A 315 -6.82 3.87 15.47
C THR A 315 -6.72 2.40 15.88
N PRO A 316 -5.58 1.93 16.44
CA PRO A 316 -5.55 0.61 17.04
C PRO A 316 -6.62 0.56 18.13
N VAL A 317 -7.53 -0.41 18.03
CA VAL A 317 -8.36 -0.82 19.16
C VAL A 317 -7.38 -1.31 20.21
N GLN A 318 -7.13 -0.51 21.25
CA GLN A 318 -6.44 -1.01 22.43
C GLN A 318 -7.42 -1.93 23.19
N PRO A 319 -6.93 -3.06 23.74
CA PRO A 319 -7.76 -4.01 24.46
C PRO A 319 -8.40 -3.41 25.73
#